data_AF-A0A973R2T8-F1
#
_entry.id   AF-A0A973R2T8-F1
#
_cell.length_a   1.000
_cell.length_b   1.000
_cell.length_c   1.000
_cell.angle_alpha   90.00
_cell.angle_beta   90.00
_cell.angle_gamma   90.00
#
_symmetry.space_group_name_H-M   'P 1'
#
loop_
_entity.id
_entity.type
_entity.pdbx_description
1 polymer ?
#
loop_
_entity_poly.entity_id
_entity_poly.type
_entity_poly.pdbx_seq_one_letter_code
_entity_poly.pdbx_strand_id
1 'polypeptide(L)'
;MKAVDPTIKIGAVIVPPGTWPDGIVGPGDTQDWNDTVMSIAGTKIDFVIDHIYPSPTSEADLLTKPQTFNPPIMSATRALITKYSGANAPNVGIAVTETNGSKYSDTAPQGLFAPDQYLTLMEEGAFTVDWWDLRNGTDCTGLTTVDGATEYNDGGMVSSGASCEPAVNTPFPSYYGTEMIGKLGSPGDALVSSSSSTSLLSTHAVKRANGDVDVMLINKDPNNAATVNLSYSGFTPGSSAPTVYSYLKNATSITSATGGSATSQTVPAYSVVVLQVHAGSGTPAATGEVHAIGAGKCLDVNGASTTAGTQLQLWDCLGGSNQVWTHTASNQLTVYSGTSQMCLDDYGKGTTDGTKAVIWSCNGGTNQQWQLNANGTITSVLSGLCLDASGGGTADGTLVQLWTCNGQSNQQWKLG
;
A
#
# COMPACT_ATOMS: atom_id res chain seq x y z
N MET A 1 -29.49 -8.16 -25.13
CA MET A 1 -28.74 -7.21 -24.27
C MET A 1 -27.81 -6.35 -25.12
N LYS A 2 -26.68 -6.85 -25.64
CA LYS A 2 -25.73 -6.03 -26.44
C LYS A 2 -26.30 -5.34 -27.68
N ALA A 3 -27.32 -5.93 -28.32
CA ALA A 3 -28.01 -5.29 -29.45
C ALA A 3 -28.86 -4.07 -29.04
N VAL A 4 -29.25 -3.97 -27.77
CA VAL A 4 -30.04 -2.87 -27.20
C VAL A 4 -29.11 -1.84 -26.57
N ASP A 5 -28.13 -2.30 -25.80
CA ASP A 5 -27.09 -1.47 -25.18
C ASP A 5 -25.73 -2.10 -25.45
N PRO A 6 -24.95 -1.57 -26.41
CA PRO A 6 -23.61 -2.07 -26.71
C PRO A 6 -22.60 -1.90 -25.57
N THR A 7 -22.90 -1.06 -24.56
CA THR A 7 -21.99 -0.76 -23.43
C THR A 7 -22.18 -1.69 -22.24
N ILE A 8 -23.30 -2.43 -22.20
CA ILE A 8 -23.62 -3.34 -21.09
C ILE A 8 -22.54 -4.43 -20.93
N LYS A 9 -22.13 -4.65 -19.68
CA LYS A 9 -21.19 -5.70 -19.31
C LYS A 9 -21.95 -6.97 -18.94
N ILE A 10 -21.66 -8.07 -19.64
CA ILE A 10 -22.37 -9.33 -19.46
C ILE A 10 -21.42 -10.38 -18.90
N GLY A 11 -21.81 -10.94 -17.75
CA GLY A 11 -21.17 -12.08 -17.14
C GLY A 11 -21.77 -13.41 -17.58
N ALA A 12 -20.96 -14.47 -17.61
CA ALA A 12 -21.45 -15.85 -17.66
C ALA A 12 -21.03 -16.61 -16.41
N VAL A 13 -21.98 -17.30 -15.78
CA VAL A 13 -21.72 -18.13 -14.61
C VAL A 13 -21.02 -19.41 -15.05
N ILE A 14 -19.89 -19.69 -14.40
CA ILE A 14 -19.13 -20.93 -14.53
C ILE A 14 -19.04 -21.60 -13.17
N VAL A 15 -18.70 -22.88 -13.18
CA VAL A 15 -18.30 -23.58 -11.96
C VAL A 15 -16.81 -23.29 -11.75
N PRO A 16 -16.36 -22.90 -10.54
CA PRO A 16 -14.95 -22.67 -10.28
C PRO A 16 -14.15 -23.93 -10.64
N PRO A 17 -13.17 -23.84 -11.56
CA PRO A 17 -12.49 -25.03 -12.05
C PRO A 17 -11.81 -25.83 -10.95
N GLY A 18 -11.91 -27.16 -11.01
CA GLY A 18 -11.36 -28.07 -10.01
C GLY A 18 -12.18 -28.17 -8.71
N THR A 19 -13.34 -27.50 -8.62
CA THR A 19 -14.29 -27.64 -7.51
C THR A 19 -15.51 -28.43 -7.95
N TRP A 20 -16.24 -29.06 -7.04
CA TRP A 20 -17.49 -29.73 -7.42
C TRP A 20 -18.55 -28.67 -7.83
N PRO A 21 -19.33 -28.86 -8.92
CA PRO A 21 -19.39 -30.02 -9.83
C PRO A 21 -18.62 -29.85 -11.16
N ASP A 22 -17.46 -29.21 -11.19
CA ASP A 22 -16.66 -29.00 -12.41
C ASP A 22 -16.32 -30.32 -13.10
N GLY A 23 -16.36 -30.31 -14.44
CA GLY A 23 -16.14 -31.49 -15.27
C GLY A 23 -17.25 -32.56 -15.24
N ILE A 24 -18.34 -32.36 -14.46
CA ILE A 24 -19.48 -33.28 -14.47
C ILE A 24 -20.33 -33.04 -15.72
N VAL A 25 -20.49 -34.11 -16.52
CA VAL A 25 -21.36 -34.12 -17.70
C VAL A 25 -22.72 -34.70 -17.33
N GLY A 26 -23.78 -33.92 -17.55
CA GLY A 26 -25.16 -34.34 -17.29
C GLY A 26 -25.59 -35.50 -18.20
N PRO A 27 -26.55 -36.35 -17.79
CA PRO A 27 -27.09 -37.38 -18.65
C PRO A 27 -27.70 -36.79 -19.94
N GLY A 28 -27.10 -37.11 -21.09
CA GLY A 28 -27.52 -36.62 -22.41
C GLY A 28 -26.73 -35.43 -22.93
N ASP A 29 -25.86 -34.83 -22.12
CA ASP A 29 -24.98 -33.75 -22.54
C ASP A 29 -23.69 -34.30 -23.17
N THR A 30 -23.08 -33.51 -24.06
CA THR A 30 -21.83 -33.88 -24.75
C THR A 30 -20.56 -33.34 -24.10
N GLN A 31 -20.71 -32.39 -23.17
CA GLN A 31 -19.62 -31.73 -22.45
C GLN A 31 -20.14 -31.15 -21.13
N ASP A 32 -19.25 -30.74 -20.23
CA ASP A 32 -19.63 -30.16 -18.94
C ASP A 32 -20.20 -28.74 -19.08
N TRP A 33 -20.67 -28.18 -17.96
CA TRP A 33 -21.25 -26.84 -17.91
C TRP A 33 -20.31 -25.75 -18.42
N ASN A 34 -19.06 -25.76 -17.97
CA ASN A 34 -18.07 -24.73 -18.27
C ASN A 34 -17.73 -24.72 -19.77
N ASP A 35 -17.41 -25.88 -20.32
CA ASP A 35 -17.14 -26.04 -21.74
C ASP A 35 -18.39 -25.67 -22.56
N THR A 36 -19.60 -26.06 -22.13
CA THR A 36 -20.87 -25.73 -22.82
C THR A 36 -21.07 -24.23 -22.90
N VAL A 37 -21.11 -23.55 -21.76
CA VAL A 37 -21.40 -22.12 -21.68
C VAL A 37 -20.34 -21.32 -22.41
N MET A 38 -19.05 -21.63 -22.18
CA MET A 38 -17.97 -20.85 -22.74
C MET A 38 -17.84 -21.03 -24.26
N SER A 39 -18.14 -22.22 -24.81
CA SER A 39 -18.16 -22.41 -26.27
C SER A 39 -19.23 -21.55 -26.98
N ILE A 40 -20.34 -21.25 -26.30
CA ILE A 40 -21.48 -20.49 -26.85
C ILE A 40 -21.32 -18.99 -26.61
N ALA A 41 -20.89 -18.62 -25.40
CA ALA A 41 -20.93 -17.26 -24.88
C ALA A 41 -19.55 -16.59 -24.78
N GLY A 42 -18.45 -17.34 -24.77
CA GLY A 42 -17.11 -16.82 -24.49
C GLY A 42 -16.68 -15.63 -25.34
N THR A 43 -17.05 -15.62 -26.63
CA THR A 43 -16.74 -14.50 -27.55
C THR A 43 -17.64 -13.27 -27.38
N LYS A 44 -18.65 -13.33 -26.50
CA LYS A 44 -19.69 -12.30 -26.33
C LYS A 44 -19.70 -11.69 -24.93
N ILE A 45 -19.12 -12.36 -23.94
CA ILE A 45 -19.09 -11.92 -22.53
C ILE A 45 -18.00 -10.88 -22.27
N ASP A 46 -18.17 -10.16 -21.17
CA ASP A 46 -17.18 -9.21 -20.64
C ASP A 46 -16.46 -9.78 -19.41
N PHE A 47 -17.07 -10.74 -18.71
CA PHE A 47 -16.46 -11.43 -17.58
C PHE A 47 -17.09 -12.80 -17.35
N VAL A 48 -16.42 -13.64 -16.59
CA VAL A 48 -17.01 -14.85 -15.99
C VAL A 48 -17.35 -14.59 -14.54
N ILE A 49 -18.30 -15.37 -14.01
CA ILE A 49 -18.76 -15.29 -12.62
C ILE A 49 -18.40 -16.61 -11.94
N ASP A 50 -17.57 -16.53 -10.90
CA ASP A 50 -17.14 -17.63 -10.03
C ASP A 50 -17.75 -17.50 -8.62
N HIS A 51 -18.15 -18.61 -8.03
CA HIS A 51 -18.66 -18.70 -6.65
C HIS A 51 -17.70 -19.57 -5.83
N ILE A 52 -16.80 -18.96 -5.05
CA ILE A 52 -15.65 -19.65 -4.46
C ILE A 52 -15.87 -19.87 -2.97
N TYR A 53 -16.13 -21.11 -2.57
CA TYR A 53 -16.35 -21.50 -1.17
C TYR A 53 -15.31 -22.54 -0.72
N PRO A 54 -14.18 -22.10 -0.14
CA PRO A 54 -13.23 -23.04 0.41
C PRO A 54 -13.87 -23.88 1.52
N SER A 55 -13.73 -25.21 1.43
CA SER A 55 -14.23 -26.16 2.42
C SER A 55 -13.10 -26.60 3.36
N PRO A 56 -13.07 -26.14 4.62
CA PRO A 56 -11.99 -26.46 5.53
C PRO A 56 -12.26 -27.72 6.37
N THR A 57 -11.19 -28.43 6.70
CA THR A 57 -11.21 -29.57 7.64
C THR A 57 -10.95 -29.15 9.08
N SER A 58 -10.34 -27.98 9.29
CA SER A 58 -10.03 -27.38 10.59
C SER A 58 -9.91 -25.87 10.47
N GLU A 59 -9.80 -25.17 11.60
CA GLU A 59 -9.58 -23.73 11.64
C GLU A 59 -8.26 -23.33 10.96
N ALA A 60 -7.17 -24.05 11.27
CA ALA A 60 -5.88 -23.82 10.63
C ALA A 60 -5.95 -24.04 9.11
N ASP A 61 -6.69 -25.05 8.65
CA ASP A 61 -6.92 -25.29 7.22
C ASP A 61 -7.68 -24.12 6.59
N LEU A 62 -8.79 -23.64 7.20
CA LEU A 62 -9.54 -22.46 6.73
C LEU A 62 -8.61 -21.27 6.53
N LEU A 63 -7.79 -20.95 7.54
CA LEU A 63 -6.90 -19.81 7.50
C LEU A 63 -5.77 -19.95 6.47
N THR A 64 -5.51 -21.12 5.90
CA THR A 64 -4.55 -21.30 4.80
C THR A 64 -5.20 -21.37 3.42
N LYS A 65 -6.53 -21.50 3.34
CA LYS A 65 -7.24 -21.64 2.07
C LYS A 65 -7.04 -20.46 1.13
N PRO A 66 -7.06 -19.19 1.55
CA PRO A 66 -6.89 -18.08 0.62
C PRO A 66 -5.65 -18.25 -0.27
N GLN A 67 -4.49 -18.61 0.32
CA GLN A 67 -3.23 -18.78 -0.41
C GLN A 67 -3.11 -20.10 -1.18
N THR A 68 -3.85 -21.14 -0.77
CA THR A 68 -3.63 -22.51 -1.29
C THR A 68 -4.74 -22.97 -2.24
N PHE A 69 -5.94 -22.43 -2.09
CA PHE A 69 -7.14 -22.83 -2.82
C PHE A 69 -7.43 -21.88 -3.99
N ASN A 70 -7.30 -20.57 -3.79
CA ASN A 70 -7.69 -19.59 -4.81
C ASN A 70 -6.75 -19.56 -6.03
N PRO A 71 -5.42 -19.53 -5.90
CA PRO A 71 -4.53 -19.40 -7.07
C PRO A 71 -4.72 -20.46 -8.16
N PRO A 72 -4.83 -21.78 -7.85
CA PRO A 72 -5.04 -22.78 -8.90
C PRO A 72 -6.41 -22.62 -9.58
N ILE A 73 -7.46 -22.23 -8.85
CA ILE A 73 -8.80 -21.99 -9.41
C ILE A 73 -8.76 -20.79 -10.37
N MET A 74 -8.21 -19.66 -9.92
CA MET A 74 -8.16 -18.43 -10.70
C MET A 74 -7.30 -18.60 -11.97
N SER A 75 -6.18 -19.31 -11.87
CA SER A 75 -5.34 -19.69 -13.00
C SER A 75 -6.09 -20.57 -14.01
N ALA A 76 -6.83 -21.57 -13.53
CA ALA A 76 -7.64 -22.44 -14.39
C ALA A 76 -8.83 -21.69 -15.02
N THR A 77 -9.48 -20.78 -14.30
CA THR A 77 -10.51 -19.87 -14.85
C THR A 77 -9.92 -19.04 -15.99
N ARG A 78 -8.72 -18.46 -15.81
CA ARG A 78 -8.03 -17.72 -16.87
C ARG A 78 -7.70 -18.60 -18.09
N ALA A 79 -7.32 -19.85 -17.88
CA ALA A 79 -7.09 -20.81 -18.96
C ALA A 79 -8.39 -21.12 -19.73
N LEU A 80 -9.51 -21.29 -19.04
CA LEU A 80 -10.82 -21.50 -19.63
C LEU A 80 -11.26 -20.29 -20.48
N ILE A 81 -11.08 -19.08 -19.97
CA ILE A 81 -11.33 -17.83 -20.72
C ILE A 81 -10.49 -17.80 -22.01
N THR A 82 -9.20 -18.13 -21.90
CA THR A 82 -8.26 -18.15 -23.03
C THR A 82 -8.67 -19.16 -24.11
N LYS A 83 -9.18 -20.32 -23.70
CA LYS A 83 -9.66 -21.38 -24.60
C LYS A 83 -10.85 -20.91 -25.46
N TYR A 84 -11.75 -20.10 -24.91
CA TYR A 84 -13.07 -19.85 -25.52
C TYR A 84 -13.37 -18.42 -25.96
N SER A 85 -12.60 -17.44 -25.49
CA SER A 85 -12.92 -16.02 -25.74
C SER A 85 -12.14 -15.41 -26.91
N GLY A 86 -11.35 -16.23 -27.61
CA GLY A 86 -10.57 -15.83 -28.78
C GLY A 86 -9.65 -14.63 -28.49
N ALA A 87 -9.56 -13.71 -29.46
CA ALA A 87 -8.71 -12.51 -29.32
C ALA A 87 -9.15 -11.56 -28.19
N ASN A 88 -10.38 -11.67 -27.68
CA ASN A 88 -10.88 -10.83 -26.58
C ASN A 88 -10.52 -11.39 -25.19
N ALA A 89 -9.94 -12.59 -25.09
CA ALA A 89 -9.62 -13.23 -23.81
C ALA A 89 -8.87 -12.34 -22.79
N PRO A 90 -7.90 -11.49 -23.18
CA PRO A 90 -7.22 -10.60 -22.23
C PRO A 90 -8.13 -9.56 -21.57
N ASN A 91 -9.28 -9.23 -22.19
CA ASN A 91 -10.23 -8.24 -21.69
C ASN A 91 -11.41 -8.85 -20.93
N VAL A 92 -11.51 -10.18 -20.86
CA VAL A 92 -12.57 -10.85 -20.11
C VAL A 92 -12.16 -10.90 -18.63
N GLY A 93 -12.94 -10.22 -17.78
CA GLY A 93 -12.71 -10.19 -16.34
C GLY A 93 -13.12 -11.48 -15.63
N ILE A 94 -12.73 -11.59 -14.35
CA ILE A 94 -13.24 -12.61 -13.42
C ILE A 94 -13.94 -11.86 -12.29
N ALA A 95 -15.23 -12.14 -12.11
CA ALA A 95 -16.01 -11.64 -10.98
C ALA A 95 -16.21 -12.80 -10.00
N VAL A 96 -15.81 -12.62 -8.74
CA VAL A 96 -16.18 -13.56 -7.68
C VAL A 96 -17.39 -12.99 -6.97
N THR A 97 -18.58 -13.36 -7.38
CA THR A 97 -19.82 -12.76 -6.84
C THR A 97 -20.33 -13.46 -5.59
N GLU A 98 -19.67 -14.54 -5.18
CA GLU A 98 -19.94 -15.21 -3.93
C GLU A 98 -18.65 -15.83 -3.37
N THR A 99 -18.35 -15.54 -2.11
CA THR A 99 -17.34 -16.25 -1.32
C THR A 99 -17.71 -16.23 0.15
N ASN A 100 -17.35 -17.28 0.87
CA ASN A 100 -17.44 -17.37 2.33
C ASN A 100 -16.55 -18.52 2.84
N GLY A 101 -16.07 -18.43 4.08
CA GLY A 101 -15.59 -19.58 4.83
C GLY A 101 -16.77 -20.46 5.26
N SER A 102 -16.81 -21.70 4.79
CA SER A 102 -17.94 -22.62 5.03
C SER A 102 -18.00 -23.21 6.46
N LYS A 103 -17.18 -22.72 7.39
CA LYS A 103 -17.16 -23.06 8.82
C LYS A 103 -16.70 -21.85 9.63
N TYR A 104 -17.03 -21.84 10.93
CA TYR A 104 -16.64 -20.80 11.88
C TYR A 104 -17.21 -19.42 11.52
N SER A 105 -18.37 -19.43 10.86
CA SER A 105 -19.05 -18.37 10.11
C SER A 105 -19.11 -17.03 10.84
N ASP A 106 -19.32 -17.08 12.16
CA ASP A 106 -19.62 -15.93 13.02
C ASP A 106 -18.51 -15.60 14.01
N THR A 107 -17.36 -16.28 13.92
CA THR A 107 -16.35 -16.26 14.98
C THR A 107 -15.00 -15.74 14.48
N ALA A 108 -14.06 -15.55 15.41
CA ALA A 108 -12.78 -14.91 15.12
C ALA A 108 -12.00 -15.47 13.90
N PRO A 109 -12.04 -16.78 13.56
CA PRO A 109 -11.40 -17.29 12.35
C PRO A 109 -11.87 -16.57 11.08
N GLN A 110 -13.16 -16.22 10.98
CA GLN A 110 -13.71 -15.54 9.82
C GLN A 110 -13.29 -14.07 9.73
N GLY A 111 -12.99 -13.43 10.86
CA GLY A 111 -12.43 -12.08 10.86
C GLY A 111 -11.00 -12.02 10.30
N LEU A 112 -10.26 -13.12 10.35
CA LEU A 112 -8.94 -13.26 9.72
C LEU A 112 -9.06 -13.74 8.27
N PHE A 113 -9.93 -14.71 8.01
CA PHE A 113 -10.13 -15.27 6.68
C PHE A 113 -10.71 -14.26 5.69
N ALA A 114 -11.71 -13.47 6.09
CA ALA A 114 -12.40 -12.55 5.17
C ALA A 114 -11.44 -11.58 4.43
N PRO A 115 -10.62 -10.76 5.11
CA PRO A 115 -9.71 -9.86 4.40
C PRO A 115 -8.69 -10.60 3.53
N ASP A 116 -8.18 -11.74 4.00
CA ASP A 116 -7.22 -12.59 3.29
C ASP A 116 -7.81 -13.16 2.00
N GLN A 117 -9.06 -13.64 2.08
CA GLN A 117 -9.81 -14.18 0.94
C GLN A 117 -10.09 -13.11 -0.12
N TYR A 118 -10.58 -11.94 0.31
CA TYR A 118 -10.83 -10.81 -0.58
C TYR A 118 -9.57 -10.38 -1.34
N LEU A 119 -8.49 -10.13 -0.60
CA LEU A 119 -7.27 -9.57 -1.15
C LEU A 119 -6.53 -10.59 -2.02
N THR A 120 -6.46 -11.87 -1.63
CA THR A 120 -5.85 -12.89 -2.50
C THR A 120 -6.63 -13.08 -3.80
N LEU A 121 -7.96 -13.07 -3.80
CA LEU A 121 -8.73 -13.16 -5.04
C LEU A 121 -8.47 -11.97 -5.97
N MET A 122 -8.34 -10.76 -5.41
CA MET A 122 -7.97 -9.57 -6.18
C MET A 122 -6.54 -9.65 -6.72
N GLU A 123 -5.58 -10.16 -5.94
CA GLU A 123 -4.19 -10.42 -6.39
C GLU A 123 -4.14 -11.41 -7.56
N GLU A 124 -5.02 -12.41 -7.55
CA GLU A 124 -5.17 -13.41 -8.62
C GLU A 124 -6.00 -12.93 -9.82
N GLY A 125 -6.41 -11.65 -9.83
CA GLY A 125 -7.02 -10.98 -10.97
C GLY A 125 -8.55 -10.95 -10.99
N ALA A 126 -9.21 -11.22 -9.87
CA ALA A 126 -10.62 -10.87 -9.72
C ALA A 126 -10.76 -9.33 -9.69
N PHE A 127 -11.70 -8.79 -10.46
CA PHE A 127 -11.97 -7.34 -10.45
C PHE A 127 -13.02 -6.95 -9.41
N THR A 128 -13.79 -7.92 -8.92
CA THR A 128 -14.76 -7.76 -7.84
C THR A 128 -14.83 -9.06 -7.04
N VAL A 129 -15.04 -8.92 -5.72
CA VAL A 129 -15.22 -10.02 -4.78
C VAL A 129 -16.38 -9.65 -3.88
N ASP A 130 -17.41 -10.49 -3.81
CA ASP A 130 -18.59 -10.26 -3.00
C ASP A 130 -18.75 -11.40 -1.98
N TRP A 131 -18.96 -11.04 -0.72
CA TRP A 131 -19.22 -12.00 0.35
C TRP A 131 -20.67 -12.48 0.31
N TRP A 132 -20.86 -13.79 0.48
CA TRP A 132 -22.18 -14.37 0.67
C TRP A 132 -22.41 -14.64 2.17
N ASP A 133 -23.21 -13.85 2.87
CA ASP A 133 -23.96 -12.68 2.45
C ASP A 133 -23.92 -11.57 3.54
N LEU A 134 -24.68 -10.50 3.37
CA LEU A 134 -24.76 -9.47 4.42
C LEU A 134 -25.55 -10.00 5.64
N ARG A 135 -26.62 -10.75 5.42
CA ARG A 135 -27.51 -11.34 6.44
C ARG A 135 -28.06 -12.68 5.96
N ASN A 136 -27.50 -13.78 6.45
CA ASN A 136 -27.84 -15.12 5.96
C ASN A 136 -29.00 -15.69 6.77
N GLY A 137 -28.92 -15.49 8.08
CA GLY A 137 -29.80 -16.11 9.04
C GLY A 137 -29.34 -17.51 9.44
N THR A 138 -29.88 -17.93 10.57
CA THR A 138 -29.65 -19.24 11.20
C THR A 138 -30.98 -19.81 11.67
N ASP A 139 -31.08 -21.14 11.71
CA ASP A 139 -32.21 -21.85 12.33
C ASP A 139 -32.03 -22.06 13.85
N CYS A 140 -30.96 -21.51 14.42
CA CYS A 140 -30.57 -21.65 15.82
C CYS A 140 -30.29 -23.10 16.26
N THR A 141 -30.06 -24.01 15.32
CA THR A 141 -29.63 -25.37 15.61
C THR A 141 -28.11 -25.48 15.52
N GLY A 142 -27.53 -26.44 16.26
CA GLY A 142 -26.09 -26.70 16.16
C GLY A 142 -25.19 -25.56 16.62
N LEU A 143 -25.66 -24.71 17.54
CA LEU A 143 -24.85 -23.65 18.15
C LEU A 143 -23.62 -24.26 18.83
N THR A 144 -22.45 -23.71 18.53
CA THR A 144 -21.20 -24.12 19.17
C THR A 144 -20.46 -22.93 19.77
N THR A 145 -19.28 -23.16 20.32
CA THR A 145 -18.42 -22.11 20.83
C THR A 145 -17.05 -22.27 20.21
N VAL A 146 -16.57 -21.21 19.58
CA VAL A 146 -15.25 -21.14 18.95
C VAL A 146 -14.56 -19.98 19.63
N ASP A 147 -13.42 -20.25 20.28
CA ASP A 147 -12.59 -19.19 20.84
C ASP A 147 -13.29 -18.24 21.84
N GLY A 148 -14.28 -18.76 22.56
CA GLY A 148 -15.07 -18.01 23.55
C GLY A 148 -16.21 -17.18 22.96
N ALA A 149 -16.40 -17.20 21.64
CA ALA A 149 -17.57 -16.62 20.97
C ALA A 149 -18.56 -17.72 20.57
N THR A 150 -19.85 -17.41 20.58
CA THR A 150 -20.89 -18.30 20.07
C THR A 150 -20.84 -18.32 18.55
N GLU A 151 -20.81 -19.53 17.98
CA GLU A 151 -21.00 -19.75 16.55
C GLU A 151 -22.48 -20.02 16.30
N TYR A 152 -23.12 -19.13 15.54
CA TYR A 152 -24.53 -19.22 15.22
C TYR A 152 -24.80 -20.04 13.95
N ASN A 153 -23.76 -20.30 13.17
CA ASN A 153 -23.83 -20.83 11.81
C ASN A 153 -24.62 -19.88 10.89
N ASP A 154 -24.53 -18.58 11.14
CA ASP A 154 -25.01 -17.53 10.23
C ASP A 154 -23.84 -17.17 9.29
N GLY A 155 -24.01 -17.42 7.99
CA GLY A 155 -22.99 -17.08 6.99
C GLY A 155 -22.79 -15.57 6.79
N GLY A 156 -23.59 -14.74 7.45
CA GLY A 156 -23.67 -13.31 7.25
C GLY A 156 -22.45 -12.53 7.74
N MET A 157 -22.35 -11.28 7.29
CA MET A 157 -21.45 -10.29 7.90
C MET A 157 -22.04 -9.67 9.17
N VAL A 158 -23.37 -9.61 9.26
CA VAL A 158 -24.08 -9.07 10.41
C VAL A 158 -25.25 -9.98 10.77
N SER A 159 -25.59 -10.01 12.05
CA SER A 159 -26.71 -10.81 12.55
C SER A 159 -28.02 -10.50 11.83
N SER A 160 -28.74 -11.57 11.50
CA SER A 160 -30.11 -11.53 10.97
C SER A 160 -31.14 -11.11 12.02
N GLY A 161 -30.81 -11.23 13.31
CA GLY A 161 -31.71 -11.01 14.44
C GLY A 161 -32.58 -12.23 14.77
N ALA A 162 -32.11 -13.44 14.44
CA ALA A 162 -32.77 -14.67 14.85
C ALA A 162 -32.79 -14.81 16.39
N SER A 163 -33.65 -15.67 16.93
CA SER A 163 -33.91 -15.71 18.38
C SER A 163 -32.70 -16.07 19.25
N CYS A 164 -31.71 -16.75 18.68
CA CYS A 164 -30.45 -17.09 19.35
C CYS A 164 -29.35 -16.06 19.13
N GLU A 165 -29.52 -15.17 18.15
CA GLU A 165 -28.52 -14.22 17.74
C GLU A 165 -28.60 -12.91 18.53
N PRO A 166 -27.56 -12.06 18.43
CA PRO A 166 -27.64 -10.67 18.84
C PRO A 166 -28.74 -9.89 18.09
N ALA A 167 -28.85 -8.59 18.41
CA ALA A 167 -29.76 -7.72 17.68
C ALA A 167 -29.40 -7.66 16.19
N VAL A 168 -30.42 -7.51 15.33
CA VAL A 168 -30.22 -7.36 13.88
C VAL A 168 -29.19 -6.26 13.57
N ASN A 169 -28.32 -6.52 12.60
CA ASN A 169 -27.16 -5.68 12.23
C ASN A 169 -26.02 -5.62 13.26
N THR A 170 -26.02 -6.45 14.30
CA THR A 170 -24.81 -6.60 15.12
C THR A 170 -23.72 -7.21 14.25
N PRO A 171 -22.55 -6.55 14.08
CA PRO A 171 -21.51 -7.05 13.21
C PRO A 171 -20.81 -8.30 13.77
N PHE A 172 -20.60 -9.28 12.90
CA PHE A 172 -19.76 -10.45 13.17
C PHE A 172 -18.28 -10.17 12.83
N PRO A 173 -17.34 -11.03 13.24
CA PRO A 173 -15.91 -10.85 12.95
C PRO A 173 -15.57 -10.66 11.47
N SER A 174 -16.26 -11.33 10.55
CA SER A 174 -16.11 -11.17 9.09
C SER A 174 -16.33 -9.72 8.63
N TYR A 175 -17.26 -8.99 9.26
CA TYR A 175 -17.48 -7.56 9.00
C TYR A 175 -16.25 -6.74 9.34
N TYR A 176 -15.70 -6.89 10.56
CA TYR A 176 -14.54 -6.11 10.98
C TYR A 176 -13.28 -6.47 10.19
N GLY A 177 -13.10 -7.77 9.89
CA GLY A 177 -12.05 -8.23 8.99
C GLY A 177 -12.14 -7.55 7.62
N THR A 178 -13.33 -7.49 7.04
CA THR A 178 -13.57 -6.82 5.75
C THR A 178 -13.39 -5.30 5.86
N GLU A 179 -13.80 -4.67 6.96
CA GLU A 179 -13.60 -3.23 7.20
C GLU A 179 -12.10 -2.87 7.23
N MET A 180 -11.22 -3.79 7.67
CA MET A 180 -9.77 -3.59 7.63
C MET A 180 -9.22 -3.40 6.20
N ILE A 181 -9.88 -3.94 5.17
CA ILE A 181 -9.51 -3.71 3.76
C ILE A 181 -9.61 -2.21 3.43
N GLY A 182 -10.64 -1.52 3.93
CA GLY A 182 -10.80 -0.08 3.77
C GLY A 182 -9.78 0.75 4.54
N LYS A 183 -9.04 0.15 5.49
CA LYS A 183 -7.89 0.81 6.14
C LYS A 183 -6.61 0.62 5.32
N LEU A 184 -6.51 -0.48 4.55
CA LEU A 184 -5.37 -0.80 3.70
C LEU A 184 -5.30 0.06 2.43
N GLY A 185 -6.44 0.33 1.78
CA GLY A 185 -6.45 1.05 0.52
C GLY A 185 -7.78 1.69 0.18
N SER A 186 -7.79 2.50 -0.87
CA SER A 186 -8.98 3.20 -1.39
C SER A 186 -9.00 3.17 -2.92
N PRO A 187 -10.15 3.47 -3.56
CA PRO A 187 -10.22 3.56 -5.01
C PRO A 187 -9.17 4.51 -5.59
N GLY A 188 -8.40 4.04 -6.56
CA GLY A 188 -7.28 4.76 -7.18
C GLY A 188 -5.90 4.35 -6.67
N ASP A 189 -5.83 3.60 -5.58
CA ASP A 189 -4.58 2.99 -5.12
C ASP A 189 -4.28 1.69 -5.88
N ALA A 190 -3.04 1.21 -5.79
CA ALA A 190 -2.59 0.00 -6.49
C ALA A 190 -2.24 -1.11 -5.49
N LEU A 191 -2.90 -2.26 -5.60
CA LEU A 191 -2.46 -3.48 -4.91
C LEU A 191 -1.10 -3.91 -5.47
N VAL A 192 -0.14 -4.19 -4.60
CA VAL A 192 1.24 -4.54 -4.97
C VAL A 192 1.62 -5.87 -4.34
N SER A 193 2.55 -6.58 -4.99
CA SER A 193 3.00 -7.88 -4.52
C SER A 193 3.63 -7.79 -3.13
N SER A 194 3.22 -8.69 -2.24
CA SER A 194 3.80 -8.90 -0.92
C SER A 194 4.03 -10.39 -0.68
N SER A 195 4.97 -10.71 0.21
CA SER A 195 5.29 -12.09 0.56
C SER A 195 5.68 -12.21 2.02
N SER A 196 5.27 -13.29 2.66
CA SER A 196 5.67 -13.64 4.01
C SER A 196 6.66 -14.80 4.02
N SER A 197 7.57 -14.82 4.99
CA SER A 197 8.49 -15.94 5.20
C SER A 197 7.88 -17.11 5.99
N THR A 198 6.61 -16.97 6.42
CA THR A 198 5.89 -17.99 7.18
C THR A 198 4.42 -18.05 6.76
N SER A 199 3.83 -19.25 6.81
CA SER A 199 2.41 -19.46 6.50
C SER A 199 1.46 -19.01 7.61
N LEU A 200 1.97 -18.76 8.84
CA LEU A 200 1.17 -18.26 9.96
C LEU A 200 0.93 -16.74 9.92
N LEU A 201 1.55 -16.04 8.97
CA LEU A 201 1.37 -14.61 8.78
C LEU A 201 1.12 -14.35 7.30
N SER A 202 -0.09 -13.93 6.94
CA SER A 202 -0.36 -13.41 5.60
C SER A 202 -0.04 -11.93 5.51
N THR A 203 0.29 -11.46 4.31
CA THR A 203 0.53 -10.06 4.05
C THR A 203 -0.03 -9.64 2.71
N HIS A 204 -0.66 -8.46 2.69
CA HIS A 204 -1.13 -7.76 1.49
C HIS A 204 -0.62 -6.33 1.55
N ALA A 205 -0.29 -5.74 0.42
CA ALA A 205 0.24 -4.39 0.39
C ALA A 205 -0.41 -3.54 -0.71
N VAL A 206 -0.62 -2.26 -0.40
CA VAL A 206 -1.17 -1.28 -1.34
C VAL A 206 -0.22 -0.11 -1.44
N LYS A 207 0.12 0.28 -2.67
CA LYS A 207 0.77 1.55 -2.95
C LYS A 207 -0.29 2.61 -3.15
N ARG A 208 -0.29 3.62 -2.29
CA ARG A 208 -1.22 4.74 -2.35
C ARG A 208 -0.83 5.75 -3.42
N ALA A 209 -1.83 6.47 -3.94
CA ALA A 209 -1.61 7.51 -4.95
C ALA A 209 -0.69 8.65 -4.47
N ASN A 210 -0.61 8.89 -3.14
CA ASN A 210 0.28 9.89 -2.53
C ASN A 210 1.74 9.41 -2.38
N GLY A 211 2.07 8.17 -2.80
CA GLY A 211 3.40 7.59 -2.71
C GLY A 211 3.63 6.69 -1.49
N ASP A 212 2.70 6.67 -0.53
CA ASP A 212 2.78 5.81 0.65
C ASP A 212 2.60 4.33 0.28
N VAL A 213 3.04 3.45 1.18
CA VAL A 213 2.79 2.01 1.09
C VAL A 213 2.12 1.55 2.37
N ASP A 214 0.94 0.98 2.24
CA ASP A 214 0.25 0.37 3.37
C ASP A 214 0.40 -1.14 3.32
N VAL A 215 0.54 -1.75 4.50
CA VAL A 215 0.76 -3.19 4.63
C VAL A 215 -0.25 -3.76 5.62
N MET A 216 -1.06 -4.71 5.17
CA MET A 216 -1.86 -5.57 6.02
C MET A 216 -1.03 -6.79 6.43
N LEU A 217 -1.08 -7.13 7.70
CA LEU A 217 -0.48 -8.31 8.32
C LEU A 217 -1.59 -9.06 9.07
N ILE A 218 -1.78 -10.34 8.74
CA ILE A 218 -2.80 -11.20 9.34
C ILE A 218 -2.08 -12.30 10.11
N ASN A 219 -2.05 -12.19 11.43
CA ASN A 219 -1.45 -13.21 12.29
C ASN A 219 -2.47 -14.30 12.62
N LYS A 220 -2.21 -15.49 12.10
CA LYS A 220 -3.05 -16.68 12.23
C LYS A 220 -2.67 -17.55 13.43
N ASP A 221 -1.62 -17.20 14.18
CA ASP A 221 -1.25 -17.89 15.41
C ASP A 221 -2.18 -17.46 16.56
N PRO A 222 -2.94 -18.39 17.17
CA PRO A 222 -3.90 -18.06 18.23
C PRO A 222 -3.26 -17.68 19.56
N ASN A 223 -1.98 -17.98 19.76
CA ASN A 223 -1.31 -17.90 21.06
C ASN A 223 -0.15 -16.90 21.08
N ASN A 224 0.53 -16.69 19.94
CA ASN A 224 1.77 -15.93 19.92
C ASN A 224 1.66 -14.65 19.07
N ALA A 225 2.09 -13.54 19.66
CA ALA A 225 2.37 -12.34 18.89
C ALA A 225 3.62 -12.55 18.02
N ALA A 226 3.62 -11.96 16.82
CA ALA A 226 4.73 -12.02 15.89
C ALA A 226 5.46 -10.68 15.85
N THR A 227 6.79 -10.68 15.96
CA THR A 227 7.62 -9.52 15.59
C THR A 227 8.01 -9.65 14.13
N VAL A 228 7.47 -8.78 13.29
CA VAL A 228 7.62 -8.80 11.84
C VAL A 228 8.64 -7.75 11.42
N ASN A 229 9.65 -8.15 10.65
CA ASN A 229 10.57 -7.22 10.00
C ASN A 229 10.11 -6.99 8.56
N LEU A 230 9.89 -5.73 8.19
CA LEU A 230 9.37 -5.34 6.88
C LEU A 230 10.52 -4.82 6.00
N SER A 231 10.56 -5.31 4.77
CA SER A 231 11.48 -4.86 3.72
C SER A 231 10.70 -4.50 2.46
N TYR A 232 11.07 -3.39 1.83
CA TYR A 232 10.34 -2.84 0.69
C TYR A 232 11.24 -2.78 -0.54
N SER A 233 10.73 -3.26 -1.67
CA SER A 233 11.39 -3.10 -2.97
C SER A 233 10.86 -1.86 -3.67
N GLY A 234 11.73 -0.92 -4.04
CA GLY A 234 11.34 0.30 -4.76
C GLY A 234 10.56 1.33 -3.93
N PHE A 235 10.54 1.18 -2.60
CA PHE A 235 9.95 2.13 -1.66
C PHE A 235 10.90 2.33 -0.48
N THR A 236 11.09 3.59 -0.09
CA THR A 236 11.89 3.96 1.08
C THR A 236 10.93 4.51 2.14
N PRO A 237 10.73 3.82 3.27
CA PRO A 237 9.84 4.32 4.30
C PRO A 237 10.40 5.56 5.01
N GLY A 238 9.51 6.42 5.49
CA GLY A 238 9.85 7.52 6.39
C GLY A 238 10.31 7.04 7.77
N SER A 239 10.93 7.95 8.53
CA SER A 239 11.41 7.67 9.89
C SER A 239 10.32 7.80 10.96
N SER A 240 9.18 8.41 10.62
CA SER A 240 8.02 8.52 11.51
C SER A 240 7.42 7.15 11.79
N ALA A 241 6.96 6.94 13.03
CA ALA A 241 6.20 5.76 13.38
C ALA A 241 4.91 5.70 12.55
N PRO A 242 4.54 4.52 12.02
CA PRO A 242 3.34 4.36 11.20
C PRO A 242 2.07 4.52 12.03
N THR A 243 0.97 4.87 11.37
CA THR A 243 -0.37 4.66 11.93
C THR A 243 -0.72 3.19 11.80
N VAL A 244 -1.14 2.57 12.89
CA VAL A 244 -1.43 1.14 12.99
C VAL A 244 -2.90 0.96 13.34
N TYR A 245 -3.68 0.40 12.41
CA TYR A 245 -5.03 -0.07 12.66
C TYR A 245 -4.99 -1.52 13.10
N SER A 246 -5.77 -1.89 14.10
CA SER A 246 -5.79 -3.24 14.65
C SER A 246 -7.22 -3.73 14.90
N TYR A 247 -7.51 -4.93 14.38
CA TYR A 247 -8.65 -5.75 14.76
C TYR A 247 -8.14 -6.98 15.53
N LEU A 248 -8.55 -7.11 16.79
CA LEU A 248 -8.11 -8.19 17.68
C LEU A 248 -9.19 -9.27 17.80
N LYS A 249 -8.79 -10.48 18.18
CA LYS A 249 -9.68 -11.61 18.47
C LYS A 249 -10.89 -11.20 19.31
N ASN A 250 -12.09 -11.49 18.79
CA ASN A 250 -13.40 -11.17 19.40
C ASN A 250 -13.64 -9.68 19.72
N ALA A 251 -12.85 -8.77 19.15
CA ALA A 251 -13.11 -7.34 19.31
C ALA A 251 -14.41 -6.93 18.58
N THR A 252 -15.05 -5.89 19.09
CA THR A 252 -16.25 -5.26 18.51
C THR A 252 -15.97 -3.89 17.92
N SER A 253 -14.70 -3.58 17.67
CA SER A 253 -14.25 -2.35 17.02
C SER A 253 -12.83 -2.50 16.47
N ILE A 254 -12.50 -1.67 15.49
CA ILE A 254 -11.12 -1.45 15.04
C ILE A 254 -10.54 -0.31 15.86
N THR A 255 -9.31 -0.50 16.34
CA THR A 255 -8.56 0.53 17.07
C THR A 255 -7.44 1.08 16.19
N SER A 256 -6.99 2.31 16.47
CA SER A 256 -5.85 2.92 15.79
C SER A 256 -4.88 3.54 16.79
N ALA A 257 -3.59 3.33 16.58
CA ALA A 257 -2.53 3.98 17.36
C ALA A 257 -1.31 4.23 16.48
N THR A 258 -0.47 5.19 16.86
CA THR A 258 0.89 5.30 16.31
C THR A 258 1.80 4.36 17.11
N GLY A 259 2.55 3.49 16.44
CA GLY A 259 3.40 2.53 17.14
C GLY A 259 4.31 1.73 16.21
N GLY A 260 5.33 1.09 16.79
CA GLY A 260 6.33 0.34 16.03
C GLY A 260 7.22 1.25 15.18
N SER A 261 7.77 0.69 14.10
CA SER A 261 8.48 1.43 13.06
C SER A 261 8.03 0.96 11.69
N ALA A 262 8.36 1.73 10.66
CA ALA A 262 8.09 1.34 9.29
C ALA A 262 8.77 0.03 8.85
N THR A 263 9.78 -0.43 9.57
CA THR A 263 10.56 -1.64 9.25
C THR A 263 10.41 -2.76 10.27
N SER A 264 9.70 -2.52 11.38
CA SER A 264 9.48 -3.53 12.42
C SER A 264 8.18 -3.29 13.16
N GLN A 265 7.34 -4.32 13.23
CA GLN A 265 6.04 -4.26 13.87
C GLN A 265 5.75 -5.51 14.69
N THR A 266 5.19 -5.32 15.88
CA THR A 266 4.57 -6.41 16.64
C THR A 266 3.12 -6.56 16.21
N VAL A 267 2.77 -7.75 15.74
CA VAL A 267 1.41 -8.14 15.36
C VAL A 267 0.87 -9.07 16.45
N PRO A 268 -0.17 -8.66 17.21
CA PRO A 268 -0.75 -9.50 18.27
C PRO A 268 -1.18 -10.88 17.76
N ALA A 269 -1.26 -11.86 18.67
CA ALA A 269 -1.82 -13.17 18.37
C ALA A 269 -3.24 -13.00 17.79
N TYR A 270 -3.55 -13.76 16.75
CA TYR A 270 -4.90 -13.86 16.19
C TYR A 270 -5.54 -12.49 15.87
N SER A 271 -4.85 -11.72 15.03
CA SER A 271 -5.24 -10.34 14.72
C SER A 271 -4.97 -9.95 13.28
N VAL A 272 -5.70 -8.92 12.83
CA VAL A 272 -5.44 -8.22 11.57
C VAL A 272 -4.89 -6.84 11.92
N VAL A 273 -3.73 -6.51 11.36
CA VAL A 273 -3.07 -5.21 11.54
C VAL A 273 -2.84 -4.58 10.19
N VAL A 274 -3.17 -3.31 10.03
CA VAL A 274 -2.78 -2.50 8.87
C VAL A 274 -1.84 -1.41 9.32
N LEU A 275 -0.67 -1.34 8.70
CA LEU A 275 0.31 -0.28 8.86
C LEU A 275 0.17 0.70 7.71
N GLN A 276 0.00 1.97 8.02
CA GLN A 276 0.12 3.06 7.06
C GLN A 276 1.54 3.60 7.10
N VAL A 277 2.34 3.29 6.09
CA VAL A 277 3.75 3.65 6.06
C VAL A 277 3.95 4.79 5.08
N HIS A 278 4.26 5.96 5.63
CA HIS A 278 4.53 7.12 4.81
C HIS A 278 5.83 6.95 4.02
N ALA A 279 5.80 7.40 2.77
CA ALA A 279 7.03 7.56 2.01
C ALA A 279 7.99 8.46 2.77
N GLY A 280 9.26 8.08 2.82
CA GLY A 280 10.29 9.00 3.27
C GLY A 280 10.32 10.21 2.35
N SER A 281 10.38 11.41 2.93
CA SER A 281 10.71 12.63 2.16
C SER A 281 12.12 12.57 1.55
N GLY A 282 12.91 11.56 1.93
CA GLY A 282 14.19 11.27 1.35
C GLY A 282 14.04 10.74 -0.07
N THR A 283 14.21 11.64 -1.04
CA THR A 283 14.88 11.29 -2.29
C THR A 283 16.02 10.32 -1.96
N PRO A 284 16.22 9.21 -2.72
CA PRO A 284 17.41 8.36 -2.54
C PRO A 284 18.64 9.26 -2.42
N ALA A 285 19.59 8.92 -1.54
CA ALA A 285 20.75 9.78 -1.31
C ALA A 285 21.40 10.12 -2.65
N ALA A 286 21.19 11.36 -3.08
CA ALA A 286 21.60 11.83 -4.39
C ALA A 286 22.83 12.69 -4.14
N THR A 287 23.94 12.29 -4.77
CA THR A 287 25.22 13.00 -4.66
C THR A 287 25.55 13.59 -6.01
N GLY A 288 25.83 14.89 -6.05
CA GLY A 288 26.18 15.59 -7.28
C GLY A 288 26.28 17.10 -7.06
N GLU A 289 26.52 17.82 -8.15
CA GLU A 289 26.44 19.28 -8.13
C GLU A 289 24.98 19.74 -7.99
N VAL A 290 24.77 20.85 -7.29
CA VAL A 290 23.47 21.54 -7.26
C VAL A 290 23.53 22.69 -8.24
N HIS A 291 22.96 22.49 -9.42
CA HIS A 291 22.97 23.46 -10.52
C HIS A 291 21.89 24.52 -10.33
N ALA A 292 22.28 25.80 -10.32
CA ALA A 292 21.40 26.94 -10.48
C ALA A 292 20.97 27.05 -11.94
N ILE A 293 19.75 26.62 -12.27
CA ILE A 293 19.25 26.52 -13.64
C ILE A 293 19.26 27.89 -14.35
N GLY A 294 18.84 28.95 -13.65
CA GLY A 294 18.80 30.30 -14.22
C GLY A 294 20.18 30.91 -14.51
N ALA A 295 21.24 30.45 -13.82
CA ALA A 295 22.60 30.98 -13.97
C ALA A 295 23.53 30.06 -14.76
N GLY A 296 23.19 28.77 -14.92
CA GLY A 296 24.08 27.76 -15.51
C GLY A 296 25.34 27.51 -14.66
N LYS A 297 25.23 27.70 -13.34
CA LYS A 297 26.33 27.63 -12.36
C LYS A 297 25.98 26.68 -11.22
N CYS A 298 26.92 26.45 -10.30
CA CYS A 298 26.78 25.50 -9.21
C CYS A 298 26.79 26.18 -7.83
N LEU A 299 26.09 25.57 -6.88
CA LEU A 299 26.13 25.94 -5.47
C LEU A 299 27.51 25.61 -4.89
N ASP A 300 28.24 26.64 -4.49
CA ASP A 300 29.66 26.57 -4.18
C ASP A 300 29.95 27.05 -2.75
N VAL A 301 30.77 26.29 -2.02
CA VAL A 301 31.37 26.78 -0.78
C VAL A 301 32.57 27.65 -1.12
N ASN A 302 32.45 28.94 -0.82
CA ASN A 302 33.46 29.94 -1.17
C ASN A 302 34.85 29.57 -0.64
N GLY A 303 35.83 29.56 -1.55
CA GLY A 303 37.23 29.25 -1.26
C GLY A 303 37.48 27.82 -0.77
N ALA A 304 36.55 26.88 -1.03
CA ALA A 304 36.57 25.52 -0.48
C ALA A 304 36.77 25.48 1.05
N SER A 305 36.24 26.50 1.74
CA SER A 305 36.33 26.65 3.19
C SER A 305 35.59 25.51 3.90
N THR A 306 36.11 25.08 5.05
CA THR A 306 35.44 24.21 6.02
C THR A 306 35.03 24.96 7.29
N THR A 307 35.09 26.29 7.26
CA THR A 307 34.75 27.16 8.40
C THR A 307 33.24 27.34 8.50
N ALA A 308 32.67 27.02 9.66
CA ALA A 308 31.25 27.25 9.94
C ALA A 308 30.86 28.73 9.76
N GLY A 309 29.72 28.98 9.12
CA GLY A 309 29.24 30.32 8.78
C GLY A 309 29.74 30.85 7.44
N THR A 310 30.54 30.09 6.67
CA THR A 310 30.91 30.49 5.30
C THR A 310 29.65 30.55 4.45
N GLN A 311 29.33 31.73 3.91
CA GLN A 311 28.18 31.92 3.02
C GLN A 311 28.45 31.29 1.65
N LEU A 312 27.43 30.63 1.11
CA LEU A 312 27.48 29.99 -0.19
C LEU A 312 27.37 31.02 -1.31
N GLN A 313 27.91 30.64 -2.46
CA GLN A 313 27.89 31.45 -3.68
C GLN A 313 27.53 30.60 -4.89
N LEU A 314 27.27 31.27 -6.01
CA LEU A 314 27.34 30.67 -7.32
C LEU A 314 28.77 30.70 -7.83
N TRP A 315 29.21 29.60 -8.42
CA TRP A 315 30.46 29.52 -9.15
C TRP A 315 30.32 28.61 -10.37
N ASP A 316 31.21 28.74 -11.34
CA ASP A 316 31.34 27.76 -12.42
C ASP A 316 31.39 26.33 -11.86
N CYS A 317 30.72 25.41 -12.54
CA CYS A 317 30.67 23.99 -12.17
C CYS A 317 32.00 23.33 -12.51
N LEU A 318 32.84 23.12 -11.50
CA LEU A 318 34.21 22.62 -11.62
C LEU A 318 34.35 21.18 -11.12
N GLY A 319 33.30 20.57 -10.56
CA GLY A 319 33.34 19.23 -9.98
C GLY A 319 34.16 19.11 -8.70
N GLY A 320 34.53 20.24 -8.08
CA GLY A 320 35.29 20.27 -6.83
C GLY A 320 34.48 19.74 -5.64
N SER A 321 35.14 19.20 -4.61
CA SER A 321 34.45 18.68 -3.42
C SER A 321 33.63 19.73 -2.66
N ASN A 322 33.93 21.01 -2.87
CA ASN A 322 33.19 22.16 -2.36
C ASN A 322 31.91 22.50 -3.16
N GLN A 323 31.63 21.75 -4.23
CA GLN A 323 30.43 21.87 -5.08
C GLN A 323 29.63 20.57 -5.17
N VAL A 324 30.15 19.48 -4.60
CA VAL A 324 29.46 18.18 -4.56
C VAL A 324 28.68 18.08 -3.26
N TRP A 325 27.36 18.04 -3.41
CA TRP A 325 26.41 17.97 -2.31
C TRP A 325 25.77 16.59 -2.29
N THR A 326 25.47 16.10 -1.09
CA THR A 326 24.65 14.89 -0.90
C THR A 326 23.36 15.29 -0.20
N HIS A 327 22.22 15.08 -0.86
CA HIS A 327 20.91 15.13 -0.21
C HIS A 327 20.71 13.82 0.54
N THR A 328 20.68 13.87 1.86
CA THR A 328 20.62 12.68 2.71
C THR A 328 19.17 12.29 3.03
N ALA A 329 18.96 11.07 3.52
CA ALA A 329 17.65 10.59 3.97
C ALA A 329 17.05 11.41 5.14
N SER A 330 17.87 12.22 5.84
CA SER A 330 17.42 13.15 6.88
C SER A 330 17.13 14.56 6.35
N ASN A 331 16.93 14.70 5.03
CA ASN A 331 16.75 15.95 4.30
C ASN A 331 17.92 16.95 4.42
N GLN A 332 19.08 16.58 4.97
CA GLN A 332 20.24 17.49 4.97
C GLN A 332 20.90 17.51 3.60
N LEU A 333 21.36 18.68 3.16
CA LEU A 333 22.32 18.83 2.06
C LEU A 333 23.73 18.94 2.66
N THR A 334 24.51 17.87 2.56
CA THR A 334 25.87 17.81 3.13
C THR A 334 26.92 18.06 2.06
N VAL A 335 28.01 18.75 2.42
CA VAL A 335 29.19 18.96 1.59
C VAL A 335 30.43 18.46 2.33
N TYR A 336 31.45 18.03 1.58
CA TYR A 336 32.62 17.30 2.08
C TYR A 336 32.24 15.96 2.75
N SER A 337 33.22 15.32 3.40
CA SER A 337 33.06 13.99 4.01
C SER A 337 33.92 13.83 5.27
N GLY A 338 33.62 12.82 6.09
CA GLY A 338 34.41 12.50 7.28
C GLY A 338 34.33 13.61 8.34
N THR A 339 35.46 13.92 8.98
CA THR A 339 35.54 14.96 10.03
C THR A 339 35.37 16.38 9.51
N SER A 340 35.40 16.59 8.20
CA SER A 340 35.20 17.89 7.55
C SER A 340 33.79 18.05 6.97
N GLN A 341 32.88 17.11 7.20
CA GLN A 341 31.51 17.17 6.70
C GLN A 341 30.78 18.39 7.27
N MET A 342 30.16 19.16 6.39
CA MET A 342 29.36 20.34 6.73
C MET A 342 27.98 20.22 6.09
N CYS A 343 27.02 20.98 6.61
CA CYS A 343 25.63 21.00 6.16
C CYS A 343 25.25 22.40 5.69
N LEU A 344 24.45 22.49 4.62
CA LEU A 344 23.75 23.70 4.23
C LEU A 344 22.80 24.12 5.38
N ASP A 345 22.88 25.37 5.81
CA ASP A 345 22.26 25.86 7.03
C ASP A 345 21.66 27.27 6.84
N ASP A 346 20.46 27.49 7.40
CA ASP A 346 19.86 28.80 7.54
C ASP A 346 20.58 29.56 8.67
N TYR A 347 21.44 30.53 8.31
CA TYR A 347 22.30 31.20 9.29
C TYR A 347 21.52 31.74 10.49
N GLY A 348 21.88 31.27 11.69
CA GLY A 348 21.27 31.70 12.93
C GLY A 348 19.81 31.26 13.10
N LYS A 349 19.34 30.24 12.34
CA LYS A 349 17.93 29.81 12.27
C LYS A 349 16.99 30.93 11.80
N GLY A 350 17.47 31.78 10.91
CA GLY A 350 16.67 32.88 10.35
C GLY A 350 15.48 32.36 9.54
N THR A 351 14.34 33.03 9.68
CA THR A 351 13.08 32.68 8.99
C THR A 351 12.53 33.83 8.15
N THR A 352 13.38 34.82 7.85
CA THR A 352 13.00 36.01 7.06
C THR A 352 13.80 36.09 5.77
N ASP A 353 13.22 36.76 4.76
CA ASP A 353 13.90 37.08 3.51
C ASP A 353 15.27 37.72 3.75
N GLY A 354 16.26 37.28 2.98
CA GLY A 354 17.66 37.71 3.11
C GLY A 354 18.47 36.95 4.17
N THR A 355 17.89 35.93 4.84
CA THR A 355 18.67 35.02 5.68
C THR A 355 19.77 34.36 4.84
N LYS A 356 21.00 34.34 5.34
CA LYS A 356 22.15 33.81 4.60
C LYS A 356 22.09 32.29 4.54
N ALA A 357 22.31 31.71 3.37
CA ALA A 357 22.58 30.29 3.20
C ALA A 357 24.08 30.04 3.45
N VAL A 358 24.42 29.30 4.50
CA VAL A 358 25.82 29.05 4.90
C VAL A 358 26.11 27.56 5.01
N ILE A 359 27.37 27.20 5.19
CA ILE A 359 27.73 25.88 5.75
C ILE A 359 27.89 25.95 7.27
N TRP A 360 27.45 24.92 7.97
CA TRP A 360 27.65 24.76 9.41
C TRP A 360 27.93 23.30 9.77
N SER A 361 28.44 23.05 10.97
CA SER A 361 28.58 21.69 11.49
C SER A 361 27.21 21.00 11.54
N CYS A 362 27.10 19.83 10.92
CA CYS A 362 25.86 19.06 10.87
C CYS A 362 25.38 18.70 12.28
N ASN A 363 24.17 19.12 12.63
CA ASN A 363 23.56 18.91 13.93
C ASN A 363 22.12 18.38 13.85
N GLY A 364 21.59 18.15 12.64
CA GLY A 364 20.26 17.59 12.41
C GLY A 364 19.09 18.53 12.68
N GLY A 365 19.35 19.79 13.03
CA GLY A 365 18.32 20.80 13.24
C GLY A 365 17.50 21.07 11.98
N THR A 366 16.26 21.53 12.14
CA THR A 366 15.36 21.83 11.01
C THR A 366 15.89 22.93 10.09
N ASN A 367 16.76 23.82 10.58
CA ASN A 367 17.48 24.82 9.77
C ASN A 367 18.57 24.23 8.87
N GLN A 368 18.82 22.92 8.94
CA GLN A 368 19.73 22.19 8.06
C GLN A 368 19.00 21.18 7.18
N GLN A 369 17.66 21.17 7.22
CA GLN A 369 16.83 20.26 6.44
C GLN A 369 16.20 21.00 5.27
N TRP A 370 16.26 20.38 4.09
CA TRP A 370 15.94 20.96 2.81
C TRP A 370 15.07 20.01 1.99
N GLN A 371 13.93 20.52 1.53
CA GLN A 371 13.05 19.82 0.61
C GLN A 371 13.43 20.17 -0.83
N LEU A 372 13.80 19.16 -1.62
CA LEU A 372 13.96 19.27 -3.06
C LEU A 372 12.59 19.04 -3.70
N ASN A 373 12.08 20.03 -4.42
CA ASN A 373 10.71 20.02 -4.94
C ASN A 373 10.69 19.69 -6.44
N ALA A 374 9.63 19.01 -6.89
CA ALA A 374 9.47 18.63 -8.31
C ALA A 374 9.36 19.83 -9.27
N ASN A 375 8.99 21.00 -8.74
CA ASN A 375 8.94 22.26 -9.48
C ASN A 375 10.31 22.97 -9.61
N GLY A 376 11.40 22.35 -9.14
CA GLY A 376 12.75 22.88 -9.22
C GLY A 376 13.20 23.76 -8.04
N THR A 377 12.34 24.06 -7.07
CA THR A 377 12.78 24.84 -5.88
C THR A 377 13.42 23.96 -4.81
N ILE A 378 14.38 24.51 -4.07
CA ILE A 378 14.90 23.92 -2.82
C ILE A 378 14.40 24.79 -1.67
N THR A 379 13.66 24.22 -0.72
CA THR A 379 13.03 24.97 0.39
C THR A 379 13.54 24.53 1.75
N SER A 380 13.82 25.49 2.63
CA SER A 380 14.15 25.21 4.03
C SER A 380 12.94 24.61 4.76
N VAL A 381 13.14 23.49 5.46
CA VAL A 381 12.09 22.86 6.27
C VAL A 381 11.73 23.72 7.48
N LEU A 382 12.67 24.52 8.00
CA LEU A 382 12.40 25.44 9.11
C LEU A 382 11.48 26.59 8.71
N SER A 383 11.79 27.27 7.61
CA SER A 383 11.18 28.56 7.26
C SER A 383 10.16 28.48 6.11
N GLY A 384 10.22 27.44 5.28
CA GLY A 384 9.47 27.35 4.03
C GLY A 384 10.00 28.27 2.91
N LEU A 385 11.08 29.03 3.16
CA LEU A 385 11.69 29.92 2.16
C LEU A 385 12.53 29.13 1.16
N CYS A 386 12.67 29.67 -0.05
CA CYS A 386 13.42 29.10 -1.14
C CYS A 386 14.91 29.49 -1.07
N LEU A 387 15.80 28.56 -1.42
CA LEU A 387 17.19 28.83 -1.74
C LEU A 387 17.24 29.73 -2.98
N ASP A 388 17.92 30.86 -2.88
CA ASP A 388 17.79 31.98 -3.82
C ASP A 388 19.18 32.55 -4.14
N ALA A 389 19.50 32.65 -5.44
CA ALA A 389 20.65 33.42 -5.89
C ALA A 389 20.31 34.92 -5.79
N SER A 390 21.01 35.62 -4.89
CA SER A 390 20.62 36.94 -4.42
C SER A 390 20.52 37.96 -5.56
N GLY A 391 19.39 38.69 -5.59
CA GLY A 391 19.12 39.72 -6.60
C GLY A 391 19.01 39.20 -8.03
N GLY A 392 18.87 37.89 -8.22
CA GLY A 392 18.86 37.27 -9.55
C GLY A 392 20.23 37.27 -10.24
N GLY A 393 21.32 37.39 -9.48
CA GLY A 393 22.67 37.39 -10.04
C GLY A 393 23.04 36.06 -10.71
N THR A 394 23.83 36.15 -11.78
CA THR A 394 24.28 34.99 -12.58
C THR A 394 25.81 34.90 -12.68
N ALA A 395 26.54 35.86 -12.12
CA ALA A 395 28.00 35.89 -12.14
C ALA A 395 28.59 35.04 -11.02
N ASP A 396 29.85 34.60 -11.19
CA ASP A 396 30.62 33.99 -10.12
C ASP A 396 30.72 34.93 -8.92
N GLY A 397 30.57 34.36 -7.72
CA GLY A 397 30.53 35.12 -6.47
C GLY A 397 29.16 35.70 -6.12
N THR A 398 28.12 35.46 -6.92
CA THR A 398 26.74 35.81 -6.52
C THR A 398 26.39 35.04 -5.25
N LEU A 399 26.09 35.75 -4.15
CA LEU A 399 25.78 35.12 -2.87
C LEU A 399 24.41 34.43 -2.88
N VAL A 400 24.32 33.34 -2.13
CA VAL A 400 23.06 32.60 -1.93
C VAL A 400 22.42 32.98 -0.60
N GLN A 401 21.10 33.10 -0.61
CA GLN A 401 20.26 33.49 0.53
C GLN A 401 18.97 32.68 0.54
N LEU A 402 18.14 32.89 1.56
CA LEU A 402 16.76 32.46 1.60
C LEU A 402 15.85 33.63 1.21
N TRP A 403 14.85 33.33 0.41
CA TRP A 403 13.86 34.31 -0.01
C TRP A 403 12.50 33.67 -0.20
N THR A 404 11.45 34.46 -0.08
CA THR A 404 10.08 34.05 -0.35
C THR A 404 10.01 33.42 -1.74
N CYS A 405 9.46 32.20 -1.80
CA CYS A 405 9.32 31.46 -3.05
C CYS A 405 8.42 32.22 -4.03
N ASN A 406 8.96 32.59 -5.19
CA ASN A 406 8.29 33.45 -6.17
C ASN A 406 8.32 32.87 -7.59
N GLY A 407 8.88 31.67 -7.77
CA GLY A 407 8.92 30.95 -9.05
C GLY A 407 9.89 31.54 -10.09
N GLN A 408 10.72 32.52 -9.72
CA GLN A 408 11.71 33.08 -10.63
C GLN A 408 12.89 32.11 -10.87
N SER A 409 13.61 32.33 -11.96
CA SER A 409 14.70 31.45 -12.42
C SER A 409 15.88 31.36 -11.45
N ASN A 410 16.06 32.37 -10.60
CA ASN A 410 17.12 32.41 -9.58
C ASN A 410 16.81 31.54 -8.33
N GLN A 411 15.64 30.90 -8.30
CA GLN A 411 15.23 29.92 -7.28
C GLN A 411 15.09 28.50 -7.85
N GLN A 412 15.52 28.29 -9.10
CA GLN A 412 15.43 27.02 -9.79
C GLN A 412 16.75 26.27 -9.71
N TRP A 413 16.70 25.07 -9.15
CA TRP A 413 17.84 24.24 -8.84
C TRP A 413 17.63 22.80 -9.30
N LYS A 414 18.72 22.11 -9.63
CA LYS A 414 18.72 20.68 -9.92
C LYS A 414 19.93 20.03 -9.30
N LEU A 415 19.71 18.96 -8.56
CA LEU A 415 20.78 18.10 -8.05
C LEU A 415 21.10 17.02 -9.10
N GLY A 416 22.36 16.97 -9.54
CA GLY A 416 22.91 15.96 -10.46
C GLY A 416 22.80 16.27 -11.94
#